data_AF-A0A529LRM6-F1
#
_entry.id   AF-A0A529LRM6-F1
#
_cell.length_a   1.000
_cell.length_b   1.000
_cell.length_c   1.000
_cell.angle_alpha   90.00
_cell.angle_beta   90.00
_cell.angle_gamma   90.00
#
_symmetry.space_group_name_H-M   'P 1'
#
loop_
_entity.id
_entity.type
_entity.pdbx_description
1 polymer ?
#
loop_
_entity_poly.entity_id
_entity_poly.type
_entity_poly.pdbx_seq_one_letter_code
_entity_poly.pdbx_strand_id
1 'polypeptide(L)' 'ASAVPVRAKVTITEITGSESFVHLDFADARWVMLAHGILDFETDDEVEVFIDPRHILVFDHNGRAVTASKLAA' A
#
# COMPACT_ATOMS: atom_id res chain seq x y z
N ALA A 1 -11.34 -5.98 10.36
CA ALA A 1 -10.12 -5.38 10.94
C ALA A 1 -10.18 -3.87 10.70
N SER A 2 -9.62 -3.07 11.61
CA SER A 2 -9.39 -1.65 11.35
C SER A 2 -8.25 -1.49 10.36
N ALA A 3 -8.26 -0.42 9.57
CA ALA A 3 -7.07 -0.02 8.82
C ALA A 3 -5.93 0.30 9.80
N VAL A 4 -4.70 0.04 9.37
CA VAL A 4 -3.47 0.18 10.16
C VAL A 4 -2.58 1.25 9.49
N PRO A 5 -2.11 2.26 10.21
CA PRO A 5 -1.22 3.27 9.66
C PRO A 5 0.20 2.73 9.49
N VAL A 6 0.87 3.16 8.43
CA VAL A 6 2.31 3.01 8.21
C VAL A 6 2.90 4.33 7.75
N ARG A 7 4.11 4.66 8.20
CA ARG A 7 4.86 5.81 7.69
C ARG A 7 5.77 5.36 6.57
N ALA A 8 5.61 5.94 5.40
CA ALA A 8 6.37 5.60 4.21
C ALA A 8 6.97 6.85 3.60
N LYS A 9 8.11 6.69 2.92
CA LYS A 9 8.77 7.79 2.23
C LYS A 9 8.38 7.80 0.76
N VAL A 10 7.98 8.94 0.23
CA VAL A 10 7.69 9.11 -1.20
C VAL A 10 9.00 9.09 -1.99
N THR A 11 9.04 8.29 -3.03
CA THR A 11 10.17 8.27 -3.97
C THR A 11 9.82 9.04 -5.24
N ILE A 12 8.63 8.81 -5.78
CA ILE A 12 8.13 9.42 -7.02
C ILE A 12 6.60 9.54 -6.92
N THR A 13 6.07 10.63 -7.46
CA THR A 13 4.64 10.82 -7.71
C THR A 13 4.40 10.96 -9.21
N GLU A 14 3.52 10.14 -9.79
CA GLU A 14 3.09 10.23 -11.18
C GLU A 14 1.61 10.61 -11.26
N ILE A 15 1.30 11.78 -11.82
CA ILE A 15 -0.07 12.25 -11.98
C ILE A 15 -0.52 11.98 -13.41
N THR A 16 -1.57 11.17 -13.57
CA THR A 16 -2.17 10.83 -14.87
C THR A 16 -3.66 11.11 -14.86
N GLY A 17 -4.04 12.31 -15.34
CA GLY A 17 -5.45 12.71 -15.40
C GLY A 17 -6.07 12.84 -14.01
N SER A 18 -7.05 11.98 -13.69
CA SER A 18 -7.76 11.97 -12.41
C SER A 18 -7.17 10.99 -11.39
N GLU A 19 -5.98 10.45 -11.64
CA GLU A 19 -5.33 9.45 -10.80
C GLU A 19 -3.88 9.83 -10.52
N SER A 20 -3.41 9.41 -9.34
CA SER A 20 -2.02 9.54 -8.92
C SER A 20 -1.46 8.18 -8.53
N PHE A 21 -0.30 7.85 -9.09
CA PHE A 21 0.52 6.72 -8.67
C PHE A 21 1.63 7.25 -7.78
N VAL A 22 1.67 6.81 -6.52
CA VAL A 22 2.68 7.23 -5.55
C VAL A 22 3.58 6.03 -5.25
N HIS A 23 4.86 6.14 -5.60
CA HIS A 23 5.88 5.15 -5.29
C HIS A 23 6.43 5.43 -3.90
N LEU A 24 6.43 4.42 -3.05
CA LEU A 24 6.73 4.53 -1.63
C LEU A 24 7.82 3.54 -1.21
N ASP A 25 8.74 3.98 -0.36
CA ASP A 25 9.65 3.10 0.36
C ASP A 25 9.10 2.85 1.77
N PHE A 26 8.91 1.57 2.11
CA PHE A 26 8.49 1.12 3.43
C PHE A 26 9.05 -0.25 3.74
N ALA A 27 9.64 -0.42 4.94
CA ALA A 27 10.18 -1.69 5.44
C ALA A 27 11.13 -2.38 4.43
N ASP A 28 12.10 -1.62 3.90
CA ASP A 28 13.08 -2.06 2.91
C ASP A 28 12.47 -2.63 1.60
N ALA A 29 11.21 -2.28 1.32
CA ALA A 29 10.47 -2.69 0.14
C ALA A 29 9.88 -1.47 -0.59
N ARG A 30 9.74 -1.61 -1.91
CA ARG A 30 9.08 -0.64 -2.78
C ARG A 30 7.60 -0.98 -2.97
N TRP A 31 6.77 0.02 -2.78
CA TRP A 31 5.32 -0.07 -2.86
C TRP A 31 4.82 0.94 -3.90
N VAL A 32 3.66 0.66 -4.49
CA VAL A 32 2.96 1.60 -5.37
C VAL A 32 1.53 1.74 -4.86
N MET A 33 1.12 2.97 -4.58
CA MET A 33 -0.25 3.31 -4.24
C MET A 33 -0.91 3.97 -5.45
N LEU A 34 -2.06 3.44 -5.87
CA LEU A 34 -2.95 4.10 -6.83
C LEU A 34 -4.06 4.80 -6.05
N ALA A 35 -4.21 6.10 -6.24
CA ALA A 35 -5.24 6.90 -5.62
C ALA A 35 -5.98 7.74 -6.66
N HIS A 36 -7.28 7.93 -6.45
CA HIS A 36 -8.04 8.91 -7.21
C HIS A 36 -7.70 10.33 -6.75
N GLY A 37 -7.70 11.26 -7.71
CA GLY A 37 -7.37 12.66 -7.51
C GLY A 37 -5.91 12.98 -7.82
N ILE A 38 -5.58 14.26 -7.63
CA ILE A 38 -4.22 14.79 -7.76
C ILE A 38 -3.63 14.81 -6.36
N LEU A 39 -2.76 13.86 -6.08
CA LEU A 39 -1.90 13.85 -4.89
C LEU A 39 -0.53 14.31 -5.34
N ASP A 40 -0.12 15.50 -4.93
CA ASP A 40 1.13 16.14 -5.35
C ASP A 40 2.13 16.10 -4.20
N PHE A 41 2.74 14.93 -3.99
CA PHE A 41 3.79 14.74 -2.98
C PHE A 41 5.16 14.87 -3.62
N GLU A 42 6.09 15.46 -2.89
CA GLU A 42 7.47 15.64 -3.32
C GLU A 42 8.32 14.40 -2.98
N THR A 43 9.45 14.24 -3.68
CA THR A 43 10.43 13.21 -3.31
C THR A 43 10.92 13.45 -1.88
N ASP A 44 11.09 12.36 -1.13
CA ASP A 44 11.49 12.32 0.27
C ASP A 44 10.43 12.81 1.29
N ASP A 45 9.22 13.17 0.86
CA ASP A 45 8.11 13.40 1.79
C ASP A 45 7.81 12.15 2.64
N GLU A 46 7.63 12.33 3.95
CA GLU A 46 7.12 11.28 4.84
C GLU A 46 5.59 11.38 4.90
N VAL A 47 4.91 10.32 4.45
CA VAL A 47 3.45 10.24 4.42
C VAL A 47 2.95 9.11 5.31
N GLU A 48 1.79 9.31 5.94
CA GLU A 48 1.08 8.25 6.66
C GLU A 48 0.05 7.60 5.74
N VAL A 49 0.23 6.31 5.46
CA VAL A 49 -0.62 5.50 4.59
C VAL A 49 -1.38 4.48 5.42
N PHE A 50 -2.64 4.23 5.09
CA PHE A 50 -3.49 3.31 5.82
C PHE A 50 -3.72 2.02 5.02
N ILE A 51 -3.34 0.89 5.60
CA ILE A 51 -3.52 -0.43 5.01
C ILE A 51 -4.74 -1.08 5.66
N ASP A 52 -5.75 -1.47 4.86
CA ASP A 52 -6.86 -2.29 5.34
C ASP A 52 -6.52 -3.78 5.21
N PRO A 53 -6.34 -4.52 6.33
CA PRO A 53 -5.98 -5.93 6.28
C PRO A 53 -7.01 -6.82 5.58
N ARG A 54 -8.25 -6.36 5.41
CA ARG A 54 -9.31 -7.10 4.69
C ARG A 54 -9.01 -7.28 3.20
N HIS A 55 -8.12 -6.45 2.63
CA HIS A 55 -7.75 -6.46 1.22
C HIS A 55 -6.35 -7.05 0.97
N ILE A 56 -5.68 -7.55 2.01
CA ILE A 56 -4.34 -8.14 1.89
C ILE A 56 -4.46 -9.57 1.36
N LEU A 57 -3.61 -9.90 0.38
CA LEU A 57 -3.36 -11.25 -0.08
C LEU A 57 -2.03 -11.74 0.51
N VAL A 58 -2.03 -12.94 1.08
CA VAL A 58 -0.84 -13.57 1.66
C VAL A 58 -0.50 -14.81 0.86
N PHE A 59 0.78 -15.04 0.59
CA PHE A 59 1.26 -16.19 -0.18
C PHE A 59 2.36 -16.91 0.61
N ASP A 60 2.41 -18.24 0.50
CA ASP A 60 3.49 -19.05 1.07
C ASP A 60 4.78 -18.96 0.23
N HIS A 61 5.85 -19.58 0.70
CA HIS A 61 7.15 -19.59 0.01
C HIS A 61 7.14 -20.28 -1.36
N ASN A 62 6.09 -21.06 -1.68
CA ASN A 62 5.87 -21.67 -2.98
C ASN A 62 4.94 -20.83 -3.87
N GLY A 63 4.56 -19.63 -3.42
CA GLY A 63 3.67 -18.70 -4.13
C GLY A 63 2.18 -19.07 -4.07
N ARG A 64 1.77 -20.00 -3.18
CA ARG A 64 0.37 -20.38 -3.05
C ARG A 64 -0.36 -19.40 -2.14
N ALA A 65 -1.55 -18.97 -2.55
CA ALA A 65 -2.39 -18.11 -1.74
C ALA A 65 -2.77 -18.82 -0.42
N VAL A 66 -2.46 -18.17 0.70
CA VAL A 66 -2.90 -18.59 2.02
C VAL A 66 -4.31 -18.05 2.21
N THR A 67 -5.29 -18.95 2.22
CA THR A 67 -6.65 -18.57 2.63
C THR A 67 -6.70 -18.58 4.14
N ALA A 68 -7.31 -17.54 4.74
CA ALA A 68 -7.67 -17.62 6.14
C ALA A 68 -8.59 -18.83 6.32
N SER A 69 -8.17 -19.80 7.13
CA SER A 69 -9.11 -20.79 7.64
C SER A 69 -10.24 -20.01 8.32
N LYS A 70 -11.48 -20.26 7.91
CA LYS A 70 -12.66 -19.69 8.55
C LYS A 70 -12.52 -20.05 10.04
N LEU A 71 -12.20 -19.09 10.91
CA LEU A 71 -12.33 -19.32 12.34
C LEU A 71 -13.79 -19.72 12.55
N ALA A 72 -14.02 -20.98 12.90
CA ALA A 72 -15.34 -21.46 13.25
C ALA A 72 -15.86 -20.54 14.37
N ALA A 73 -17.06 -20.01 14.16
CA ALA A 73 -17.76 -19.18 15.12
C ALA A 73 -18.05 -19.94 16.42
#